data_AF-A0A382UFD4-F1
#
_entry.id   AF-A0A382UFD4-F1
#
_cell.length_a   1.000
_cell.length_b   1.000
_cell.length_c   1.000
_cell.angle_alpha   90.00
_cell.angle_beta   90.00
_cell.angle_gamma   90.00
#
_symmetry.space_group_name_H-M   'P 1'
#
loop_
_entity.id
_entity.type
_entity.pdbx_description
1 polymer ?
#
loop_
_entity_poly.entity_id
_entity_poly.type
_entity_poly.pdbx_seq_one_letter_code
_entity_poly.pdbx_strand_id
1 'polypeptide(L)'
;MNLLFFALSSLFFPQSESEANTAERLREYVEHLASDKMEGRAAGYPGNDRAAKYLVDLLKEWGVKPAGRGGSYFQPFEFRKRNDRGPRSESGKAPTRNVAAWIPGSDRKLKKEVVVIGAHFDH
;
A
#
# COMPACT_ATOMS: atom_id res chain seq x y z
N MET A 1 33.38 43.01 -15.77
CA MET A 1 33.12 41.88 -16.70
C MET A 1 32.28 40.87 -15.93
N ASN A 2 30.95 40.96 -16.02
CA ASN A 2 30.03 40.06 -15.32
C ASN A 2 29.73 38.86 -16.23
N LEU A 3 30.22 37.69 -15.87
CA LEU A 3 29.83 36.43 -16.52
C LEU A 3 28.45 36.02 -15.97
N LEU A 4 27.42 36.08 -16.81
CA LEU A 4 26.15 35.40 -16.57
C LEU A 4 26.33 33.91 -16.88
N PHE A 5 26.12 33.03 -15.88
CA PHE A 5 25.95 31.60 -16.10
C PHE A 5 24.48 31.31 -16.40
N PHE A 6 24.18 30.93 -17.65
CA PHE A 6 22.92 30.26 -17.98
C PHE A 6 23.07 28.77 -17.68
N ALA A 7 22.48 28.30 -16.58
CA ALA A 7 22.29 26.87 -16.36
C ALA A 7 21.14 26.41 -17.27
N LEU A 8 21.49 25.72 -18.36
CA LEU A 8 20.52 25.05 -19.22
C LEU A 8 19.99 23.83 -18.46
N SER A 9 18.91 24.01 -17.70
CA SER A 9 18.20 22.91 -17.06
C SER A 9 17.51 22.08 -18.15
N SER A 10 18.13 20.97 -18.55
CA SER A 10 17.47 19.95 -19.34
C SER A 10 16.25 19.45 -18.57
N LEU A 11 15.07 19.70 -19.13
CA LEU A 11 13.81 19.10 -18.68
C LEU A 11 13.94 17.59 -18.92
N PHE A 12 14.34 16.85 -17.88
CA PHE A 12 14.19 15.41 -17.84
C PHE A 12 12.68 15.14 -17.79
N PHE A 13 12.09 14.84 -18.95
CA PHE A 13 10.77 14.22 -18.99
C PHE A 13 10.96 12.76 -18.57
N PRO A 14 10.40 12.31 -17.44
CA PRO A 14 10.35 10.87 -17.16
C PRO A 14 9.71 10.15 -18.35
N GLN A 15 10.48 9.21 -18.92
CA GLN A 15 10.02 8.35 -19.99
C GLN A 15 8.76 7.61 -19.51
N SER A 16 7.72 7.57 -20.35
CA SER A 16 6.55 6.74 -20.06
C SER A 16 6.98 5.28 -19.98
N GLU A 17 6.68 4.64 -18.86
CA GLU A 17 6.93 3.21 -18.64
C GLU A 17 6.15 2.37 -19.68
N SER A 18 6.79 1.37 -20.29
CA SER A 18 6.11 0.53 -21.27
C SER A 18 5.10 -0.40 -20.59
N GLU A 19 4.05 -0.81 -21.31
CA GLU A 19 3.07 -1.78 -20.80
C GLU A 19 3.73 -3.09 -20.36
N ALA A 20 4.73 -3.56 -21.11
CA ALA A 20 5.49 -4.76 -20.78
C ALA A 20 6.21 -4.63 -19.43
N ASN A 21 6.80 -3.47 -19.15
CA ASN A 21 7.48 -3.22 -17.88
C ASN A 21 6.48 -3.10 -16.71
N THR A 22 5.31 -2.51 -16.96
CA THR A 22 4.23 -2.45 -15.97
C THR A 22 3.73 -3.85 -15.60
N ALA A 23 3.48 -4.70 -16.58
CA ALA A 23 3.00 -6.07 -16.36
C ALA A 23 4.02 -6.92 -15.58
N GLU A 24 5.31 -6.77 -15.90
CA GLU A 24 6.41 -7.43 -15.19
C GLU A 24 6.46 -7.01 -13.72
N ARG A 25 6.43 -5.71 -13.41
CA ARG A 25 6.40 -5.21 -12.03
C ARG A 25 5.16 -5.66 -11.26
N LEU A 26 3.99 -5.61 -11.89
CA LEU A 26 2.76 -6.11 -11.27
C LEU A 26 2.87 -7.60 -10.92
N ARG A 27 3.50 -8.38 -11.80
CA ARG A 27 3.77 -9.79 -11.56
C ARG A 27 4.70 -9.98 -10.37
N GLU A 28 5.78 -9.22 -10.26
CA GLU A 28 6.70 -9.29 -9.10
C GLU A 28 5.98 -9.03 -7.77
N TYR A 29 5.09 -8.04 -7.72
CA TYR A 29 4.30 -7.74 -6.52
C TYR A 29 3.38 -8.89 -6.13
N VAL A 30 2.71 -9.50 -7.11
CA VAL A 30 1.83 -10.65 -6.89
C VAL A 30 2.65 -11.87 -6.44
N GLU A 31 3.77 -12.17 -7.09
CA GLU A 31 4.65 -13.28 -6.72
C GLU A 31 5.22 -13.11 -5.31
N HIS A 32 5.60 -11.89 -4.92
CA HIS A 32 6.05 -11.62 -3.55
C HIS A 32 4.95 -11.89 -2.52
N LEU A 33 3.75 -11.37 -2.75
CA LEU A 33 2.60 -11.53 -1.85
C LEU A 33 2.07 -12.97 -1.81
N ALA A 34 2.30 -13.75 -2.86
CA ALA A 34 1.93 -15.17 -2.94
C ALA A 34 3.07 -16.12 -2.52
N SER A 35 4.26 -15.61 -2.20
CA SER A 35 5.42 -16.44 -1.90
C SER A 35 5.30 -17.19 -0.57
N ASP A 36 6.03 -18.30 -0.45
CA ASP A 36 6.12 -19.09 0.79
C ASP A 36 6.60 -18.27 2.00
N LYS A 37 7.35 -17.18 1.77
CA LYS A 37 7.78 -16.24 2.82
C LYS A 37 6.60 -15.62 3.56
N MET A 38 5.43 -15.58 2.93
CA MET A 38 4.22 -15.09 3.57
C MET A 38 3.58 -16.15 4.47
N GLU A 39 3.82 -17.45 4.29
CA GLU A 39 3.21 -18.55 5.07
C GLU A 39 1.67 -18.45 5.17
N GLY A 40 1.02 -17.87 4.14
CA GLY A 40 -0.40 -17.51 4.14
C GLY A 40 -0.68 -16.12 4.72
N ARG A 41 -1.77 -15.47 4.29
CA ARG A 41 -2.07 -14.06 4.66
C ARG A 41 -3.42 -13.87 5.33
N ALA A 42 -3.96 -14.91 5.96
CA ALA A 42 -5.23 -14.80 6.68
C ALA A 42 -5.18 -13.70 7.74
N ALA A 43 -6.25 -12.92 7.85
CA ALA A 43 -6.35 -11.83 8.81
C ALA A 43 -6.02 -12.32 10.24
N GLY A 44 -5.20 -11.56 10.97
CA GLY A 44 -4.79 -11.90 12.33
C GLY A 44 -3.76 -13.04 12.43
N TYR A 45 -3.07 -13.40 11.34
CA TYR A 45 -1.90 -14.29 11.35
C TYR A 45 -0.60 -13.53 10.95
N PRO A 46 0.60 -14.04 11.30
CA PRO A 46 1.86 -13.35 11.03
C PRO A 46 2.10 -12.97 9.57
N GLY A 47 1.63 -13.77 8.61
CA GLY A 47 1.81 -13.46 7.20
C GLY A 47 0.99 -12.28 6.69
N ASN A 48 -0.18 -12.02 7.28
CA ASN A 48 -0.94 -10.79 7.05
C ASN A 48 -0.13 -9.55 7.50
N ASP A 49 0.60 -9.67 8.59
CA ASP A 49 1.45 -8.59 9.11
C ASP A 49 2.67 -8.34 8.22
N ARG A 50 3.28 -9.41 7.69
CA ARG A 50 4.35 -9.32 6.69
C ARG A 50 3.87 -8.66 5.39
N ALA A 51 2.70 -9.04 4.90
CA ALA A 51 2.09 -8.44 3.72
C ALA A 51 1.79 -6.95 3.93
N ALA A 52 1.21 -6.58 5.08
CA ALA A 52 0.97 -5.18 5.42
C ALA A 52 2.27 -4.37 5.49
N LYS A 53 3.35 -4.95 6.06
CA LYS A 53 4.67 -4.32 6.07
C LYS A 53 5.24 -4.12 4.67
N TYR A 54 5.16 -5.14 3.81
CA TYR A 54 5.63 -5.05 2.43
C TYR A 54 4.95 -3.91 1.66
N LEU A 55 3.63 -3.80 1.76
CA LEU A 55 2.87 -2.71 1.14
C LEU A 55 3.29 -1.33 1.68
N VAL A 56 3.52 -1.22 2.99
CA VAL A 56 4.00 0.03 3.61
C VAL A 56 5.40 0.40 3.14
N ASP A 57 6.29 -0.57 2.96
CA ASP A 57 7.64 -0.31 2.48
C ASP A 57 7.61 0.23 1.03
N LEU A 58 6.79 -0.34 0.15
CA LEU A 58 6.55 0.17 -1.21
C LEU A 58 5.98 1.60 -1.19
N LEU A 59 4.97 1.86 -0.36
CA LEU A 59 4.37 3.20 -0.25
C LEU A 59 5.37 4.25 0.24
N LYS A 60 6.27 3.87 1.15
CA LYS A 60 7.36 4.76 1.61
C LYS A 60 8.37 5.01 0.50
N GLU A 61 8.77 3.98 -0.24
CA GLU A 61 9.67 4.08 -1.38
C GLU A 61 9.12 5.05 -2.44
N TRP A 62 7.81 5.01 -2.69
CA TRP A 62 7.13 5.91 -3.63
C TRP A 62 6.80 7.30 -3.05
N GLY A 63 7.15 7.57 -1.78
CA GLY A 63 6.89 8.85 -1.13
C GLY A 63 5.40 9.14 -0.85
N VAL A 64 4.54 8.12 -0.84
CA VAL A 64 3.10 8.26 -0.57
C VAL A 64 2.87 8.48 0.91
N LYS A 65 2.02 9.44 1.27
CA LYS A 65 1.81 9.83 2.67
C LYS A 65 0.91 8.84 3.41
N PRO A 66 1.15 8.58 4.71
CA PRO A 66 0.26 7.76 5.52
C PRO A 66 -1.12 8.39 5.70
N ALA A 67 -2.17 7.56 5.78
CA ALA A 67 -3.56 7.97 6.05
C ALA A 67 -4.24 7.10 7.13
N GLY A 68 -3.48 6.28 7.85
CA GLY A 68 -3.95 5.47 8.96
C GLY A 68 -4.01 6.23 10.28
N ARG A 69 -4.28 5.49 11.37
CA ARG A 69 -4.48 6.07 12.71
C ARG A 69 -3.20 6.75 13.20
N GLY A 70 -3.34 7.95 13.75
CA GLY A 70 -2.23 8.69 14.37
C GLY A 70 -1.12 9.10 13.39
N GLY A 71 -1.43 9.27 12.11
CA GLY A 71 -0.43 9.60 11.08
C GLY A 71 0.45 8.41 10.68
N SER A 72 0.08 7.18 11.06
CA SER A 72 0.73 5.95 10.58
C SER A 72 0.09 5.45 9.29
N TYR A 73 0.69 4.45 8.64
CA TYR A 73 0.04 3.75 7.52
C TYR A 73 -1.01 2.73 7.97
N PHE A 74 -1.08 2.41 9.26
CA PHE A 74 -1.93 1.34 9.76
C PHE A 74 -3.22 1.88 10.35
N GLN A 75 -4.34 1.25 9.97
CA GLN A 75 -5.61 1.43 10.62
C GLN A 75 -5.98 0.13 11.34
N PRO A 76 -5.65 -0.01 12.63
CA PRO A 76 -5.90 -1.24 13.39
C PRO A 76 -7.40 -1.43 13.66
N PHE A 77 -7.85 -2.67 13.61
CA PHE A 77 -9.20 -3.07 13.97
C PHE A 77 -9.24 -4.52 14.48
N GLU A 78 -10.38 -4.94 15.02
CA GLU A 78 -10.63 -6.31 15.46
C GLU A 78 -11.71 -6.95 14.58
N PHE A 79 -11.53 -8.21 14.22
CA PHE A 79 -12.55 -9.01 13.52
C PHE A 79 -12.92 -10.24 14.33
N ARG A 80 -14.12 -10.78 14.10
CA ARG A 80 -14.54 -12.05 14.70
C ARG A 80 -13.98 -13.18 13.85
N LYS A 81 -13.12 -14.04 14.41
CA LYS A 81 -12.71 -15.26 13.71
C LYS A 81 -13.94 -16.14 13.49
N ARG A 82 -14.15 -16.57 12.24
CA ARG A 82 -15.09 -17.64 11.94
C ARG A 82 -14.44 -18.92 12.42
N ASN A 83 -15.10 -19.66 13.30
CA ASN A 83 -14.57 -20.91 13.80
C ASN A 83 -14.82 -22.01 12.76
N ASP A 84 -13.79 -22.76 12.43
CA ASP A 84 -13.83 -23.93 11.54
C ASP A 84 -14.66 -25.09 12.15
N ARG A 85 -15.07 -24.96 13.43
CA ARG A 85 -15.74 -26.00 14.24
C ARG A 85 -17.22 -25.75 14.53
N GLY A 86 -17.93 -25.02 13.68
CA GLY A 86 -19.37 -24.81 13.82
C GLY A 86 -19.78 -23.80 14.89
N PRO A 87 -21.10 -23.63 15.15
CA PRO A 87 -21.68 -22.43 15.77
C PRO A 87 -21.41 -22.26 17.28
N ARG A 88 -20.52 -23.04 17.90
CA ARG A 88 -20.37 -23.09 19.36
C ARG A 88 -18.92 -23.23 19.85
N SER A 89 -18.05 -22.34 19.39
CA SER A 89 -16.80 -22.03 20.09
C SER A 89 -16.77 -20.52 20.28
N GLU A 90 -16.28 -20.01 21.39
CA GLU A 90 -16.24 -18.57 21.64
C GLU A 90 -15.47 -17.89 20.51
N SER A 91 -16.15 -17.05 19.75
CA SER A 91 -15.55 -16.27 18.67
C SER A 91 -14.62 -15.23 19.30
N GLY A 92 -13.35 -15.58 19.46
CA GLY A 92 -12.32 -14.63 19.86
C GLY A 92 -12.27 -13.51 18.83
N LYS A 93 -12.29 -12.25 19.30
CA LYS A 93 -11.87 -11.13 18.47
C LYS A 93 -10.38 -11.26 18.22
N ALA A 94 -9.96 -11.11 16.98
CA ALA A 94 -8.56 -11.11 16.61
C ALA A 94 -8.17 -9.75 16.04
N PRO A 95 -7.03 -9.18 16.47
CA PRO A 95 -6.55 -7.92 15.93
C PRO A 95 -6.01 -8.10 14.51
N THR A 96 -6.22 -7.10 13.66
CA THR A 96 -5.63 -6.97 12.32
C THR A 96 -5.56 -5.48 11.95
N ARG A 97 -5.22 -5.15 10.70
CA ARG A 97 -5.04 -3.77 10.24
C ARG A 97 -5.36 -3.61 8.76
N ASN A 98 -5.91 -2.45 8.39
CA ASN A 98 -5.82 -1.98 7.01
C ASN A 98 -4.51 -1.22 6.81
N VAL A 99 -4.05 -1.13 5.56
CA VAL A 99 -3.02 -0.19 5.12
C VAL A 99 -3.73 0.96 4.40
N ALA A 100 -3.49 2.20 4.83
CA ALA A 100 -4.10 3.39 4.27
C ALA A 100 -3.05 4.47 4.00
N ALA A 101 -3.11 5.04 2.80
CA ALA A 101 -2.19 6.07 2.33
C ALA A 101 -2.91 7.01 1.36
N TRP A 102 -2.33 8.17 1.08
CA TRP A 102 -2.92 9.15 0.18
C TRP A 102 -1.87 9.98 -0.54
N ILE A 103 -2.28 10.46 -1.72
CA ILE A 103 -1.52 11.38 -2.56
C ILE A 103 -2.33 12.68 -2.64
N PRO A 104 -1.76 13.85 -2.28
CA PRO A 104 -2.46 15.12 -2.45
C PRO A 104 -2.75 15.39 -3.93
N GLY A 105 -4.00 15.69 -4.26
CA GLY A 105 -4.37 16.11 -5.61
C GLY A 105 -3.70 17.44 -6.01
N SER A 106 -3.37 17.57 -7.29
CA SER A 106 -2.74 18.77 -7.85
C SER A 106 -3.76 19.83 -8.32
N ASP A 107 -5.00 19.44 -8.58
CA ASP A 107 -6.06 20.35 -9.04
C ASP A 107 -6.53 21.28 -7.90
N ARG A 108 -6.42 22.59 -8.11
CA ARG A 108 -6.75 23.60 -7.11
C ARG A 108 -8.25 23.69 -6.78
N LYS A 109 -9.12 23.36 -7.74
CA LYS A 109 -10.58 23.39 -7.60
C LYS A 109 -11.06 22.11 -6.91
N LEU A 110 -10.51 20.96 -7.31
CA LEU A 110 -10.93 19.64 -6.80
C LEU A 110 -10.15 19.18 -5.57
N LYS A 111 -9.28 20.02 -4.97
CA LYS A 111 -8.42 19.67 -3.82
C LYS A 111 -9.14 19.11 -2.58
N LYS A 112 -10.47 19.19 -2.51
CA LYS A 112 -11.31 18.68 -1.43
C LYS A 112 -12.04 17.39 -1.79
N GLU A 113 -11.96 16.97 -3.05
CA GLU A 113 -12.54 15.72 -3.54
C GLU A 113 -11.53 14.58 -3.38
N VAL A 114 -12.07 13.38 -3.16
CA VAL A 114 -11.25 12.18 -2.92
C VAL A 114 -11.68 11.08 -3.87
N VAL A 115 -10.68 10.39 -4.42
CA VAL A 115 -10.85 9.11 -5.10
C VAL A 115 -10.32 8.04 -4.17
N VAL A 116 -11.13 7.03 -3.87
CA VAL A 116 -10.74 5.90 -3.03
C VAL A 116 -10.56 4.68 -3.93
N ILE A 117 -9.35 4.12 -3.91
CA ILE A 117 -9.01 2.86 -4.59
C ILE A 117 -8.62 1.88 -3.49
N GLY A 118 -9.15 0.66 -3.55
CA GLY A 118 -8.91 -0.35 -2.51
C GLY A 118 -8.87 -1.76 -3.08
N ALA A 119 -8.22 -2.65 -2.34
CA ALA A 119 -8.16 -4.09 -2.55
C ALA A 119 -7.96 -4.78 -1.20
N HIS A 120 -8.28 -6.07 -1.12
CA HIS A 120 -7.93 -6.89 0.04
C HIS A 120 -6.55 -7.52 -0.15
N PHE A 121 -5.78 -7.65 0.92
CA PHE A 121 -4.47 -8.31 0.91
C PHE A 121 -4.40 -9.51 1.86
N ASP A 122 -5.49 -9.82 2.55
CA ASP A 122 -5.66 -11.07 3.27
C ASP A 122 -6.23 -12.17 2.35
N HIS A 123 -6.06 -13.44 2.73
CA HIS A 123 -6.56 -14.61 1.99
C HIS A 123 -7.09 -15.68 2.96
#